data_AF-A0A0V0GQ46-F1
#
_entry.id   AF-A0A0V0GQ46-F1
#
_cell.length_a   1.000
_cell.length_b   1.000
_cell.length_c   1.000
_cell.angle_alpha   90.00
_cell.angle_beta   90.00
_cell.angle_gamma   90.00
#
_symmetry.space_group_name_H-M   'P 1'
#
loop_
_entity.id
_entity.type
_entity.pdbx_description
1 polymer ?
#
loop_
_entity_poly.entity_id
_entity_poly.type
_entity_poly.pdbx_seq_one_letter_code
_entity_poly.pdbx_strand_id
1 'polypeptide(L)'
;MKSKDGRGTTDAYCVAKYGPKWVRTRTIIDSLSPQWNEQYTWEVHDPCTVITVGVFDNGYLQGGKCTSIGKVRIRLSTLETEKVYTHSYPLIVLHPSGVKKMGEVQLAVRFSCTSYVNMLSKYTQP
;
A
#
# COMPACT_ATOMS: atom_id res chain seq x y z
N MET A 1 16.01 5.78 11.51
CA MET A 1 16.92 5.70 10.35
C MET A 1 18.28 5.25 10.86
N LYS A 2 18.71 4.04 10.49
CA LYS A 2 20.05 3.53 10.82
C LYS A 2 21.10 4.45 10.23
N SER A 3 22.25 4.65 10.88
CA SER A 3 23.44 5.17 10.22
C SER A 3 24.44 4.03 10.11
N LYS A 4 24.50 3.39 8.94
CA LYS A 4 25.66 2.55 8.58
C LYS A 4 26.46 3.41 7.60
N ASP A 5 27.69 3.75 7.97
CA ASP A 5 28.59 4.64 7.21
C ASP A 5 28.10 6.09 7.06
N GLY A 6 27.33 6.62 8.02
CA GLY A 6 26.75 7.96 7.95
C GLY A 6 25.53 8.05 7.03
N ARG A 7 25.07 6.93 6.46
CA ARG A 7 23.88 6.85 5.61
C ARG A 7 22.74 6.15 6.33
N GLY A 8 21.58 6.82 6.32
CA GLY A 8 20.26 6.27 6.63
C GLY A 8 20.07 4.89 6.00
N THR A 9 19.82 3.81 6.72
CA THR A 9 19.25 2.58 6.14
C THR A 9 17.95 2.19 6.84
N THR A 10 17.09 1.48 6.10
CA THR A 10 15.71 1.11 6.47
C THR A 10 15.45 -0.30 5.97
N ASP A 11 14.79 -1.11 6.79
CA ASP A 11 14.42 -2.49 6.47
C ASP A 11 12.94 -2.51 6.07
N ALA A 12 12.62 -2.12 4.85
CA ALA A 12 11.27 -1.76 4.47
C ALA A 12 10.41 -2.95 4.01
N TYR A 13 9.15 -3.00 4.45
CA TYR A 13 8.12 -3.89 3.90
C TYR A 13 6.77 -3.17 3.77
N CYS A 14 5.94 -3.67 2.87
CA CYS A 14 4.60 -3.17 2.64
C CYS A 14 3.54 -4.15 3.15
N VAL A 15 2.42 -3.63 3.62
CA VAL A 15 1.21 -4.39 3.94
C VAL A 15 0.06 -3.80 3.14
N ALA A 16 -0.56 -4.60 2.29
CA ALA A 16 -1.76 -4.22 1.57
C ALA A 16 -2.97 -4.94 2.17
N LYS A 17 -4.02 -4.18 2.50
CA LYS A 17 -5.23 -4.66 3.14
C LYS A 17 -6.47 -4.30 2.32
N TYR A 18 -7.31 -5.30 2.09
CA TYR A 18 -8.64 -5.19 1.47
C TYR A 18 -9.66 -5.87 2.39
N GLY A 19 -10.51 -5.08 3.06
CA GLY A 19 -11.45 -5.60 4.06
C GLY A 19 -10.72 -6.41 5.15
N PRO A 20 -11.10 -7.68 5.41
CA PRO A 20 -10.38 -8.56 6.35
C PRO A 20 -9.14 -9.23 5.75
N LYS A 21 -9.00 -9.25 4.41
CA LYS A 21 -7.86 -9.87 3.72
C LYS A 21 -6.67 -8.93 3.74
N TRP A 22 -5.48 -9.44 4.02
CA TRP A 22 -4.25 -8.67 3.96
C TRP A 22 -3.09 -9.53 3.44
N VAL A 23 -2.14 -8.88 2.80
CA VAL A 23 -0.87 -9.47 2.36
C VAL A 23 0.28 -8.60 2.85
N ARG A 24 1.42 -9.22 3.08
CA ARG A 24 2.65 -8.55 3.46
C ARG A 24 3.73 -8.95 2.46
N THR A 25 4.46 -7.95 1.96
CA THR A 25 5.59 -8.19 1.05
C THR A 25 6.79 -8.73 1.79
N ARG A 26 7.82 -9.18 1.05
CA ARG A 26 9.14 -9.42 1.66
C ARG A 26 9.71 -8.13 2.26
N THR A 27 10.57 -8.27 3.26
CA THR A 27 11.37 -7.17 3.78
C THR A 27 12.60 -6.98 2.90
N ILE A 28 12.80 -5.77 2.38
CA ILE A 28 14.05 -5.38 1.72
C ILE A 28 14.94 -4.75 2.78
N ILE A 29 16.09 -5.37 3.04
CA ILE A 29 17.01 -5.00 4.11
C ILE A 29 17.97 -3.92 3.61
N ASP A 30 18.32 -2.98 4.49
CA ASP A 30 19.34 -1.95 4.30
C ASP A 30 19.20 -1.14 3.00
N SER A 31 17.98 -0.71 2.67
CA SER A 31 17.70 0.08 1.45
C SER A 31 16.80 1.29 1.72
N LEU A 32 17.19 2.46 1.22
CA LEU A 32 16.37 3.67 1.21
C LEU A 32 15.41 3.76 0.01
N SER A 33 15.63 2.93 -1.01
CA SER A 33 14.81 2.83 -2.22
C SER A 33 14.41 1.36 -2.43
N PRO A 34 13.64 0.76 -1.51
CA PRO A 34 13.24 -0.64 -1.58
C PRO A 34 12.40 -0.91 -2.83
N GLN A 35 12.72 -1.99 -3.55
CA GLN A 35 11.94 -2.47 -4.68
C GLN A 35 11.40 -3.86 -4.37
N TRP A 36 10.10 -3.94 -4.09
CA TRP A 36 9.45 -5.22 -3.83
C TRP A 36 9.18 -5.97 -5.13
N ASN A 37 8.60 -5.29 -6.13
CA ASN A 37 8.19 -5.86 -7.41
C ASN A 37 7.28 -7.08 -7.26
N GLU A 38 6.38 -7.03 -6.27
CA GLU A 38 5.43 -8.08 -5.95
C GLU A 38 4.02 -7.67 -6.38
N GLN A 39 3.28 -8.61 -6.97
CA GLN A 39 1.91 -8.40 -7.41
C GLN A 39 0.95 -9.29 -6.61
N TYR A 40 -0.16 -8.70 -6.19
CA TYR A 40 -1.22 -9.40 -5.46
C TYR A 40 -2.59 -9.08 -6.05
N THR A 41 -3.49 -10.06 -5.98
CA THR A 41 -4.85 -9.96 -6.51
C THR A 41 -5.83 -10.37 -5.42
N TRP A 42 -6.94 -9.65 -5.32
CA TRP A 42 -8.07 -10.00 -4.45
C TRP A 42 -9.35 -10.05 -5.26
N GLU A 43 -10.22 -10.98 -4.91
CA GLU A 43 -11.61 -10.96 -5.38
C GLU A 43 -12.35 -9.80 -4.71
N VAL A 44 -12.91 -8.90 -5.54
CA VAL A 44 -13.66 -7.74 -5.10
C VAL A 44 -15.14 -8.08 -5.11
N HIS A 45 -15.76 -8.09 -3.92
CA HIS A 45 -17.20 -8.30 -3.76
C HIS A 45 -17.98 -6.98 -3.61
N ASP A 46 -17.31 -5.93 -3.11
CA ASP A 46 -17.87 -4.60 -2.92
C ASP A 46 -16.90 -3.53 -3.50
N PRO A 47 -17.27 -2.84 -4.60
CA PRO A 47 -16.44 -1.82 -5.22
C PRO A 47 -16.35 -0.53 -4.38
N CYS A 48 -17.20 -0.35 -3.35
CA CYS A 48 -17.10 0.78 -2.43
C CYS A 48 -15.96 0.64 -1.41
N THR A 49 -15.33 -0.55 -1.35
CA THR A 49 -14.21 -0.83 -0.45
C THR A 49 -12.94 -0.09 -0.87
N VAL A 50 -12.08 0.17 0.12
CA VAL A 50 -10.80 0.87 -0.04
C VAL A 50 -9.65 -0.11 0.20
N ILE A 51 -8.69 -0.17 -0.72
CA ILE A 51 -7.40 -0.84 -0.49
C ILE A 51 -6.51 0.11 0.31
N THR A 52 -5.97 -0.36 1.42
CA THR A 52 -4.98 0.39 2.20
C THR A 52 -3.62 -0.26 2.08
N VAL A 53 -2.63 0.50 1.60
CA VAL A 53 -1.22 0.08 1.52
C VAL A 53 -0.43 0.84 2.57
N GLY A 54 0.11 0.14 3.56
CA GLY A 54 1.00 0.70 4.57
C GLY A 54 2.45 0.29 4.32
N VAL A 55 3.38 1.23 4.50
CA VAL A 55 4.83 0.97 4.39
C VAL A 55 5.42 1.07 5.79
N PHE A 56 6.25 0.10 6.14
CA PHE A 56 6.79 -0.07 7.48
C PHE A 56 8.30 -0.32 7.45
N ASP A 57 9.01 0.20 8.45
CA ASP A 57 10.40 -0.12 8.74
C ASP A 57 10.46 -1.25 9.78
N ASN A 58 11.11 -2.35 9.42
CA ASN A 58 11.29 -3.51 10.27
C ASN A 58 12.45 -3.30 11.26
N GLY A 59 12.16 -2.63 12.38
CA GLY A 59 13.12 -2.42 13.45
C GLY A 59 13.52 -3.69 14.23
N TYR A 60 12.85 -4.83 14.01
CA TYR A 60 13.05 -6.04 14.81
C TYR A 60 14.44 -6.66 14.64
N LEU A 61 15.06 -6.51 13.46
CA LEU A 61 16.44 -6.95 13.21
C LEU A 61 17.47 -6.21 14.09
N GLN A 62 17.06 -5.16 14.79
CA GLN A 62 17.91 -4.27 15.59
C GLN A 62 17.50 -4.21 17.08
N GLY A 63 16.56 -5.06 17.52
CA GLY A 63 15.99 -4.97 18.88
C GLY A 63 15.08 -3.75 19.10
N GLY A 64 14.67 -3.07 18.02
CA GLY A 64 13.77 -1.92 18.05
C GLY A 64 12.32 -2.28 17.70
N LYS A 65 11.41 -1.31 17.84
CA LYS A 65 10.00 -1.45 17.41
C LYS A 65 9.86 -1.20 15.91
N CYS A 66 8.97 -1.93 15.24
CA CYS A 66 8.58 -1.59 13.88
C CYS A 66 7.90 -0.22 13.84
N THR A 67 8.28 0.62 12.89
CA THR A 67 7.69 1.96 12.73
C THR A 67 6.95 2.07 11.41
N SER A 68 5.84 2.79 11.40
CA SER A 68 5.09 3.07 10.17
C SER A 68 5.70 4.26 9.44
N ILE A 69 6.13 4.05 8.20
CA ILE A 69 6.68 5.10 7.32
C ILE A 69 5.56 5.90 6.67
N GLY A 70 4.42 5.28 6.39
CA GLY A 70 3.25 5.96 5.84
C GLY A 70 2.17 4.98 5.38
N LYS A 71 1.03 5.53 4.95
CA LYS A 71 -0.08 4.76 4.40
C LYS A 71 -0.73 5.48 3.22
N VAL A 72 -1.19 4.68 2.27
CA VAL A 72 -1.93 5.13 1.09
C VAL A 72 -3.28 4.41 1.09
N ARG A 73 -4.34 5.13 0.74
CA ARG A 73 -5.71 4.60 0.63
C ARG A 73 -6.19 4.81 -0.80
N ILE A 74 -6.55 3.71 -1.46
CA ILE A 74 -7.01 3.70 -2.85
C ILE A 74 -8.45 3.21 -2.85
N ARG A 75 -9.38 4.08 -3.22
CA ARG A 75 -10.80 3.75 -3.32
C ARG A 75 -11.02 3.00 -4.64
N LEU A 76 -11.61 1.80 -4.58
CA LEU A 76 -11.81 1.01 -5.80
C LEU A 76 -12.80 1.65 -6.75
N SER A 77 -13.84 2.30 -6.23
CA SER A 77 -14.85 3.01 -7.04
C SER A 77 -14.31 4.18 -7.87
N THR A 78 -13.07 4.63 -7.65
CA THR A 78 -12.45 5.69 -8.48
C THR A 78 -11.59 5.11 -9.61
N LEU A 79 -11.45 3.78 -9.68
CA LEU A 79 -10.64 3.12 -10.70
C LEU A 79 -11.55 2.68 -11.86
N GLU A 80 -11.13 3.00 -13.08
CA GLU A 80 -11.75 2.46 -14.29
C GLU A 80 -11.39 0.97 -14.45
N THR A 81 -12.35 0.20 -14.98
CA THR A 81 -12.16 -1.22 -15.25
C THR A 81 -11.13 -1.44 -16.38
N GLU A 82 -10.28 -2.46 -16.23
CA GLU A 82 -9.16 -2.83 -17.12
C GLU A 82 -8.07 -1.77 -17.33
N LYS A 83 -8.15 -0.62 -16.65
CA LYS A 83 -7.12 0.41 -16.70
C LYS A 83 -6.05 0.17 -15.64
N VAL A 84 -4.80 0.26 -16.05
CA VAL A 84 -3.64 0.18 -15.15
C VAL A 84 -3.24 1.59 -14.71
N TYR A 85 -3.31 1.84 -13.41
CA TYR A 85 -2.90 3.09 -12.79
C TYR A 85 -1.53 2.91 -12.15
N THR A 86 -0.50 3.53 -12.72
CA THR A 86 0.86 3.56 -12.16
C THR A 86 1.15 4.95 -11.63
N HIS A 87 1.16 5.12 -10.30
CA HIS A 87 1.33 6.44 -9.67
C HIS A 87 2.32 6.37 -8.50
N SER A 88 3.01 7.49 -8.27
CA SER A 88 3.80 7.72 -7.05
C SER A 88 2.91 8.39 -6.01
N TYR A 89 2.74 7.74 -4.86
CA TYR A 89 1.93 8.25 -3.75
C TYR A 89 2.82 8.73 -2.60
N PRO A 90 2.64 9.95 -2.10
CA PRO A 90 3.44 10.45 -0.98
C PRO A 90 3.11 9.67 0.30
N LEU A 91 4.15 9.24 1.01
CA LEU A 91 4.04 8.63 2.33
C LEU A 91 4.01 9.73 3.38
N ILE A 92 2.85 9.89 4.00
CA ILE A 92 2.58 10.95 4.97
C ILE A 92 2.35 10.33 6.35
N VAL A 93 3.03 10.88 7.36
CA VAL A 93 2.87 10.49 8.77
C VAL A 93 2.48 11.70 9.61
N LEU A 94 1.57 11.47 10.54
CA LEU A 94 1.20 12.44 11.55
C LEU A 94 2.16 12.32 12.74
N HIS A 95 2.97 13.34 12.96
CA HIS A 95 3.81 13.49 14.14
C HIS A 95 3.17 14.49 15.10
N PRO A 96 3.46 14.47 16.42
CA PRO A 96 2.96 15.50 17.35
C PRO A 96 3.30 16.93 16.93
N SER A 97 4.38 17.12 16.17
CA SER A 97 4.82 18.41 15.62
C SER A 97 4.19 18.77 14.27
N GLY A 98 3.28 17.95 13.74
CA GLY A 98 2.60 18.16 12.47
C GLY A 98 2.79 17.04 11.45
N VAL A 99 2.37 17.31 10.22
CA VAL A 99 2.38 16.35 9.11
C VAL A 99 3.77 16.34 8.45
N LYS A 100 4.41 15.17 8.38
CA LYS A 100 5.72 15.00 7.73
C LYS A 100 5.62 14.07 6.53
N LYS A 101 6.13 14.51 5.38
CA LYS A 101 6.36 13.66 4.21
C LYS A 101 7.61 12.82 4.45
N MET A 102 7.45 11.51 4.48
CA MET A 102 8.50 10.53 4.80
C MET A 102 9.08 9.83 3.56
N GLY A 103 8.52 10.09 2.38
CA GLY A 103 8.95 9.50 1.11
C GLY A 103 7.78 9.39 0.14
N GLU A 104 7.94 8.53 -0.86
CA GLU A 104 6.88 8.16 -1.80
C GLU A 104 6.90 6.67 -2.03
N VAL A 105 5.75 6.09 -2.38
CA VAL A 105 5.60 4.70 -2.80
C VAL A 105 5.03 4.65 -4.20
N GLN A 106 5.70 3.93 -5.09
CA GLN A 106 5.20 3.67 -6.42
C GLN A 106 4.31 2.44 -6.40
N LEU A 107 3.08 2.58 -6.89
CA LEU A 107 2.11 1.50 -6.95
C LEU A 107 1.50 1.42 -8.35
N ALA A 108 1.36 0.19 -8.84
CA ALA A 108 0.57 -0.13 -10.02
C ALA A 108 -0.71 -0.85 -9.55
N VAL A 109 -1.87 -0.31 -9.91
CA VAL A 109 -3.17 -0.87 -9.53
C VAL A 109 -4.02 -1.05 -10.78
N ARG A 110 -4.60 -2.24 -10.93
CA ARG A 110 -5.59 -2.55 -11.96
C ARG A 110 -6.85 -3.07 -11.30
N PHE A 111 -8.00 -2.53 -11.69
CA PHE A 111 -9.29 -3.08 -11.31
C PHE A 111 -9.87 -3.84 -12.51
N SER A 112 -10.19 -5.12 -12.32
CA SER A 112 -10.78 -5.98 -13.36
C SER A 112 -12.16 -6.42 -12.92
N CYS A 113 -13.17 -6.21 -13.76
CA CYS A 113 -14.54 -6.65 -13.54
C CYS A 113 -14.91 -7.69 -14.59
N THR A 114 -15.10 -8.94 -14.17
CA THR A 114 -15.46 -10.03 -15.07
C THR A 114 -16.93 -10.03 -15.48
N SER A 115 -17.78 -9.23 -14.84
CA SER A 115 -19.21 -9.19 -15.17
C SER A 115 -19.85 -7.84 -14.83
N TYR A 116 -19.82 -6.91 -15.80
CA TYR A 116 -20.49 -5.61 -15.74
C TYR A 116 -22.01 -5.76 -15.50
N VAL A 117 -22.62 -6.80 -16.08
CA VAL A 117 -24.04 -7.11 -15.97
C VAL A 117 -24.42 -7.49 -14.53
N ASN A 118 -23.60 -8.28 -13.84
CA ASN A 118 -23.82 -8.62 -12.42
C ASN A 118 -23.57 -7.43 -11.47
N MET A 119 -22.70 -6.50 -11.85
CA MET A 119 -22.51 -5.28 -11.07
C MET A 119 -23.73 -4.36 -11.19
N LEU A 120 -24.21 -4.11 -12.41
CA LEU A 120 -25.43 -3.33 -12.66
C LEU A 120 -26.66 -3.97 -12.00
N SER A 121 -26.80 -5.29 -12.07
CA SER A 121 -27.95 -5.99 -11.46
C SER A 121 -28.00 -5.83 -9.93
N LYS A 122 -26.85 -5.78 -9.26
CA LYS A 122 -26.74 -5.49 -7.82
C LYS A 122 -27.16 -4.06 -7.45
N TYR A 123 -26.99 -3.09 -8.34
CA TYR A 123 -27.49 -1.72 -8.13
C TYR A 123 -28.99 -1.55 -8.47
N THR A 124 -29.59 -2.51 -9.18
CA THR A 124 -31.02 -2.49 -9.54
C THR A 124 -31.92 -3.25 -8.57
N GLN A 125 -31.36 -3.95 -7.59
CA GLN A 125 -32.14 -4.62 -6.55
C GLN A 125 -32.35 -3.66 -5.37
N PRO A 126 -33.62 -3.38 -4.98
CA PRO A 126 -33.95 -2.45 -3.90
C PRO A 126 -33.57 -2.98 -2.51
#